data_AF-A0A9W6LP83-F1
#
_entry.id   AF-A0A9W6LP83-F1
#
_cell.length_a   1.000
_cell.length_b   1.000
_cell.length_c   1.000
_cell.angle_alpha   90.00
_cell.angle_beta   90.00
_cell.angle_gamma   90.00
#
_symmetry.space_group_name_H-M   'P 1'
#
loop_
_entity.id
_entity.type
_entity.pdbx_description
1 polymer ?
#
loop_
_entity_poly.entity_id
_entity_poly.type
_entity_poly.pdbx_seq_one_letter_code
_entity_poly.pdbx_strand_id
1 'polypeptide(L)'
;MKKGVNKSKPKGTKWDKDKKVKKSKRFEEDKMRRRRAENKRANAEARKERKAEQAIMEKVAGAKMVGFRRGMLLVEINGEVEKRALIHSKKLEKRILELKIGDIEIKLFGKNVKLQNIEGFEEMKEQLMWELEAIL
;
A
#
# COMPACT_ATOMS: atom_id res chain seq x y z
N MET A 1 -60.50 -26.84 15.54
CA MET A 1 -60.61 -25.58 14.77
C MET A 1 -59.90 -25.75 13.43
N LYS A 2 -60.64 -25.79 12.30
CA LYS A 2 -60.02 -25.91 10.96
C LYS A 2 -59.26 -24.61 10.66
N LYS A 3 -57.94 -24.70 10.45
CA LYS A 3 -57.10 -23.56 10.02
C LYS A 3 -57.71 -22.95 8.75
N GLY A 4 -58.26 -21.74 8.87
CA GLY A 4 -58.95 -21.07 7.78
C GLY A 4 -58.04 -20.89 6.57
N VAL A 5 -58.52 -21.29 5.39
CA VAL A 5 -57.82 -21.06 4.13
C VAL A 5 -57.75 -19.55 3.90
N ASN A 6 -56.54 -19.00 3.92
CA ASN A 6 -56.30 -17.58 3.68
C ASN A 6 -56.74 -17.21 2.25
N LYS A 7 -57.89 -16.53 2.13
CA LYS A 7 -58.52 -16.17 0.85
C LYS A 7 -57.79 -15.06 0.09
N SER A 8 -56.95 -14.28 0.77
CA SER A 8 -56.19 -13.17 0.19
C SER A 8 -54.83 -13.58 -0.37
N LYS A 9 -54.38 -14.83 -0.18
CA LYS A 9 -53.20 -15.35 -0.88
C LYS A 9 -53.52 -15.67 -2.34
N PRO A 10 -52.64 -15.30 -3.30
CA PRO A 10 -52.80 -15.75 -4.68
C PRO A 10 -52.77 -17.28 -4.74
N LYS A 11 -53.51 -17.87 -5.69
CA LYS A 11 -53.62 -19.32 -5.91
C LYS A 11 -53.20 -19.68 -7.34
N GLY A 12 -52.89 -20.95 -7.60
CA GLY A 12 -52.52 -21.46 -8.92
C GLY A 12 -51.25 -20.83 -9.50
N THR A 13 -51.20 -20.62 -10.81
CA THR A 13 -50.00 -20.09 -11.52
C THR A 13 -49.50 -18.75 -10.98
N LYS A 14 -50.40 -17.90 -10.46
CA LYS A 14 -50.04 -16.62 -9.82
C LYS A 14 -49.26 -16.84 -8.53
N TRP A 15 -49.64 -17.83 -7.71
CA TRP A 15 -48.91 -18.23 -6.51
C TRP A 15 -47.51 -18.75 -6.84
N ASP A 16 -47.39 -19.58 -7.88
CA ASP A 16 -46.11 -20.16 -8.26
C ASP A 16 -45.13 -19.10 -8.78
N LYS A 17 -45.63 -18.13 -9.55
CA LYS A 17 -44.85 -16.95 -9.97
C LYS A 17 -44.39 -16.13 -8.74
N ASP A 18 -45.30 -15.86 -7.81
CA ASP A 18 -45.00 -15.11 -6.59
C ASP A 18 -43.95 -15.80 -5.70
N LYS A 19 -44.05 -17.13 -5.60
CA LYS A 19 -43.08 -17.98 -4.89
C LYS A 19 -41.71 -17.98 -5.57
N LYS A 20 -41.66 -18.05 -6.91
CA LYS A 20 -40.42 -17.94 -7.69
C LYS A 20 -39.75 -16.58 -7.47
N VAL A 21 -40.50 -15.49 -7.57
CA VAL A 21 -39.98 -14.12 -7.34
C VAL A 21 -39.44 -13.97 -5.92
N LYS A 22 -40.17 -14.44 -4.90
CA LYS A 22 -39.69 -14.41 -3.50
C LYS A 22 -38.42 -15.23 -3.30
N LYS A 23 -38.30 -16.38 -3.96
CA LYS A 23 -37.10 -17.21 -3.91
C LYS A 23 -35.91 -16.51 -4.57
N SER A 24 -36.09 -15.91 -5.75
CA SER A 24 -35.04 -15.15 -6.43
C SER A 24 -34.56 -13.95 -5.60
N LYS A 25 -35.49 -13.17 -5.02
CA LYS A 25 -35.14 -12.05 -4.13
C LYS A 25 -34.29 -12.49 -2.93
N ARG A 26 -34.63 -13.62 -2.29
CA ARG A 26 -33.81 -14.17 -1.19
C ARG A 26 -32.41 -14.55 -1.63
N PHE A 27 -32.26 -15.16 -2.81
CA PHE A 27 -30.94 -15.49 -3.33
C PHE A 27 -30.11 -14.25 -3.64
N GLU A 28 -30.72 -13.20 -4.20
CA GLU A 28 -30.05 -11.92 -4.44
C GLU A 28 -29.64 -11.24 -3.12
N GLU A 29 -30.54 -11.20 -2.13
CA GLU A 29 -30.26 -10.68 -0.80
C GLU A 29 -29.11 -11.43 -0.11
N ASP A 30 -29.12 -12.77 -0.16
CA ASP A 30 -28.05 -13.59 0.41
C ASP A 30 -26.72 -13.40 -0.32
N LYS A 31 -26.75 -13.29 -1.66
CA LYS A 31 -25.56 -12.99 -2.46
C LYS A 31 -24.99 -11.62 -2.11
N MET A 32 -25.85 -10.61 -1.95
CA MET A 32 -25.45 -9.27 -1.53
C MET A 32 -24.91 -9.27 -0.09
N ARG A 33 -25.51 -10.05 0.82
CA ARG A 33 -25.01 -10.19 2.20
C ARG A 33 -23.61 -10.82 2.23
N ARG A 34 -23.38 -11.88 1.44
CA ARG A 34 -22.06 -12.53 1.31
C ARG A 34 -21.02 -11.56 0.77
N ARG A 35 -21.31 -10.87 -0.33
CA ARG A 35 -20.42 -9.84 -0.91
C ARG A 35 -20.08 -8.74 0.10
N ARG A 36 -21.07 -8.24 0.85
CA ARG A 36 -20.81 -7.23 1.90
C ARG A 36 -19.90 -7.76 3.00
N ALA A 37 -20.07 -9.02 3.40
CA ALA A 37 -19.21 -9.65 4.41
C ALA A 37 -17.77 -9.83 3.91
N GLU A 38 -17.59 -10.28 2.66
CA GLU A 38 -16.28 -10.41 2.01
C GLU A 38 -15.59 -9.05 1.85
N ASN A 39 -16.30 -8.05 1.32
CA ASN A 39 -15.78 -6.69 1.19
C ASN A 39 -15.40 -6.09 2.55
N LYS A 40 -16.17 -6.38 3.62
CA LYS A 40 -15.82 -5.94 4.97
C LYS A 40 -14.52 -6.57 5.46
N ARG A 41 -14.27 -7.85 5.17
CA ARG A 41 -13.02 -8.55 5.50
C ARG A 41 -11.84 -7.98 4.71
N ALA A 42 -11.97 -7.90 3.39
CA ALA A 42 -10.92 -7.33 2.52
C ALA A 42 -10.58 -5.89 2.91
N ASN A 43 -11.59 -5.06 3.19
CA ASN A 43 -11.36 -3.69 3.66
C ASN A 43 -10.69 -3.63 5.04
N ALA A 44 -10.98 -4.57 5.94
CA ALA A 44 -10.33 -4.63 7.24
C ALA A 44 -8.85 -5.02 7.13
N GLU A 45 -8.52 -5.98 6.26
CA GLU A 45 -7.15 -6.39 5.96
C GLU A 45 -6.38 -5.25 5.28
N ALA A 46 -6.95 -4.64 4.24
CA ALA A 46 -6.35 -3.49 3.56
C ALA A 46 -6.10 -2.31 4.51
N ARG A 47 -6.97 -2.08 5.52
CA ARG A 47 -6.74 -1.07 6.56
C ARG A 47 -5.57 -1.43 7.47
N LYS A 48 -5.40 -2.71 7.83
CA LYS A 48 -4.26 -3.16 8.65
C LYS A 48 -2.96 -2.99 7.89
N GLU A 49 -2.95 -3.39 6.63
CA GLU A 49 -1.79 -3.25 5.74
C GLU A 49 -1.41 -1.77 5.59
N ARG A 50 -2.36 -0.90 5.21
CA ARG A 50 -2.12 0.55 5.10
C ARG A 50 -1.57 1.16 6.40
N LYS A 51 -2.07 0.75 7.56
CA LYS A 51 -1.53 1.20 8.85
C LYS A 51 -0.09 0.74 9.07
N ALA A 52 0.24 -0.49 8.71
CA ALA A 52 1.61 -1.00 8.80
C ALA A 52 2.54 -0.23 7.83
N GLU A 53 2.08 0.06 6.62
CA GLU A 53 2.83 0.85 5.65
C GLU A 53 3.04 2.29 6.13
N GLN A 54 2.00 2.94 6.66
CA GLN A 54 2.09 4.26 7.27
C GLN A 54 3.08 4.29 8.42
N ALA A 55 3.04 3.31 9.33
CA ALA A 55 4.00 3.22 10.43
C ALA A 55 5.45 3.05 9.95
N ILE A 56 5.68 2.36 8.83
CA ILE A 56 7.01 2.28 8.22
C ILE A 56 7.40 3.64 7.64
N MET A 57 6.51 4.31 6.91
CA MET A 57 6.78 5.62 6.33
C MET A 57 7.05 6.69 7.41
N GLU A 58 6.35 6.64 8.54
CA GLU A 58 6.63 7.51 9.69
C GLU A 58 8.03 7.26 10.26
N LYS A 59 8.43 6.00 10.39
CA LYS A 59 9.81 5.66 10.82
C LYS A 59 10.87 6.10 9.83
N VAL A 60 10.57 6.01 8.53
CA VAL A 60 11.44 6.49 7.45
C VAL A 60 11.56 8.01 7.48
N ALA A 61 10.45 8.73 7.76
CA ALA A 61 10.47 10.18 7.88
C ALA A 61 11.34 10.65 9.06
N GLY A 62 11.48 9.84 10.11
CA GLY A 62 12.41 10.10 11.21
C GLY A 62 13.87 9.73 10.92
N ALA A 63 14.17 9.21 9.72
CA ALA A 63 15.54 8.93 9.31
C ALA A 63 16.13 10.13 8.56
N LYS A 64 17.35 10.53 8.91
CA LYS A 64 18.03 11.69 8.33
C LYS A 64 19.28 11.29 7.56
N MET A 65 19.51 11.88 6.39
CA MET A 65 20.78 11.74 5.69
C MET A 65 21.86 12.57 6.39
N VAL A 66 22.98 11.92 6.72
CA VAL A 66 24.11 12.57 7.42
C VAL A 66 25.31 12.74 6.50
N GLY A 67 25.49 11.84 5.53
CA GLY A 67 26.69 11.85 4.73
C GLY A 67 26.75 10.77 3.68
N PHE A 68 27.83 10.80 2.90
CA PHE A 68 28.17 9.75 1.95
C PHE A 68 29.65 9.39 2.15
N ARG A 69 29.97 8.09 2.18
CA ARG A 69 31.35 7.64 2.37
C ARG A 69 31.58 6.29 1.70
N ARG A 70 32.59 6.22 0.81
CA ARG A 70 33.04 4.99 0.14
C ARG A 70 31.91 4.25 -0.58
N GLY A 71 31.08 4.97 -1.33
CA GLY A 71 29.98 4.36 -2.08
C GLY A 71 28.76 3.96 -1.24
N MET A 72 28.73 4.30 0.05
CA MET A 72 27.61 4.03 0.95
C MET A 72 27.04 5.32 1.53
N LEU A 73 25.72 5.35 1.67
CA LEU A 73 25.01 6.44 2.33
C LEU A 73 25.04 6.26 3.85
N LEU A 74 25.29 7.34 4.58
CA LEU A 74 25.18 7.41 6.03
C LEU A 74 23.81 7.98 6.38
N VAL A 75 23.02 7.18 7.09
CA VAL A 75 21.67 7.54 7.52
C VAL A 75 21.63 7.44 9.04
N GLU A 76 21.17 8.49 9.68
CA GLU A 76 20.87 8.50 11.11
C GLU A 76 19.47 7.96 11.33
N ILE A 77 19.38 6.92 12.14
CA ILE A 77 18.14 6.29 12.55
C ILE A 77 18.14 6.24 14.07
N ASN A 78 17.21 6.98 14.70
CA ASN A 78 17.09 7.03 16.16
C ASN A 78 18.40 7.38 16.91
N GLY A 79 19.23 8.25 16.34
CA GLY A 79 20.51 8.69 16.95
C GLY A 79 21.71 7.77 16.67
N GLU A 80 21.53 6.67 15.93
CA GLU A 80 22.62 5.82 15.45
C GLU A 80 22.87 6.05 13.96
N VAL A 81 24.14 6.21 13.58
CA VAL A 81 24.54 6.40 12.18
C VAL A 81 24.83 5.05 11.54
N GLU A 82 23.97 4.62 10.62
CA GLU A 82 24.12 3.39 9.87
C GLU A 82 24.61 3.64 8.44
N LYS A 83 25.41 2.70 7.92
CA LYS A 83 25.81 2.67 6.51
C LYS A 83 24.81 1.84 5.71
N ARG A 84 24.28 2.42 4.63
CA ARG A 84 23.34 1.75 3.71
C ARG A 84 23.88 1.76 2.29
N ALA A 85 23.74 0.63 1.61
CA ALA A 85 24.05 0.51 0.20
C ALA A 85 22.96 1.19 -0.64
N LEU A 86 23.39 1.88 -1.69
CA LEU A 86 22.49 2.42 -2.71
C LEU A 86 22.01 1.29 -3.63
N ILE A 87 20.72 1.30 -3.92
CA ILE A 87 20.06 0.34 -4.79
C ILE A 87 19.52 1.13 -5.98
N HIS A 88 19.92 0.75 -7.19
CA HIS A 88 19.43 1.36 -8.41
C HIS A 88 19.18 0.26 -9.46
N SER A 89 18.04 0.35 -10.15
CA SER A 89 17.60 -0.70 -11.10
C SER A 89 18.28 -0.60 -12.47
N LYS A 90 18.70 0.59 -12.88
CA LYS A 90 19.37 0.86 -14.16
C LYS A 90 20.80 1.32 -13.90
N LYS A 91 21.70 1.09 -14.85
CA LYS A 91 23.05 1.65 -14.80
C LYS A 91 22.95 3.17 -14.65
N LEU A 92 23.58 3.71 -13.61
CA LEU A 92 23.71 5.15 -13.43
C LEU A 92 24.77 5.62 -14.43
N GLU A 93 24.42 6.63 -15.23
CA GLU A 93 25.33 7.29 -16.16
C GLU A 93 25.44 8.74 -15.73
N LYS A 94 26.63 9.35 -15.83
CA LYS A 94 26.87 10.74 -15.41
C LYS A 94 25.85 11.71 -16.01
N ARG A 95 25.51 11.53 -17.29
CA ARG A 95 24.55 12.38 -18.04
C ARG A 95 23.12 12.37 -17.47
N ILE A 96 22.72 11.32 -16.75
CA ILE A 96 21.34 11.13 -16.25
C ILE A 96 21.32 11.12 -14.72
N LEU A 97 22.46 11.35 -14.07
CA LEU A 97 22.59 11.24 -12.62
C LEU A 97 21.71 12.28 -11.91
N GLU A 98 21.76 13.54 -12.34
CA GLU A 98 20.97 14.63 -11.78
C GLU A 98 19.47 14.35 -11.79
N LEU A 99 18.97 13.74 -12.87
CA LEU A 99 17.56 13.40 -13.04
C LEU A 99 17.13 12.19 -12.21
N LYS A 100 18.04 11.24 -11.96
CA LYS A 100 17.73 9.95 -11.31
C LYS A 100 18.18 9.84 -9.87
N ILE A 101 18.91 10.82 -9.33
CA ILE A 101 19.46 10.72 -7.98
C ILE A 101 18.37 10.55 -6.91
N GLY A 102 17.23 11.21 -7.08
CA GLY A 102 16.06 11.04 -6.19
C GLY A 102 15.40 9.67 -6.28
N ASP A 103 15.53 8.98 -7.42
CA ASP A 103 14.99 7.64 -7.66
C ASP A 103 15.90 6.52 -7.14
N ILE A 104 17.11 6.84 -6.67
CA ILE A 104 17.96 5.87 -6.00
C ILE A 104 17.26 5.41 -4.72
N GLU A 105 17.32 4.11 -4.45
CA GLU A 105 16.67 3.49 -3.31
C GLU A 105 17.68 3.05 -2.26
N ILE A 106 17.27 3.03 -1.00
CA ILE A 106 17.99 2.37 0.09
C ILE A 106 17.04 1.46 0.86
N LYS A 107 17.58 0.40 1.46
CA LYS A 107 16.78 -0.51 2.28
C LYS A 107 16.66 0.00 3.70
N LEU A 108 15.46 0.45 4.09
CA LEU A 108 15.11 0.89 5.43
C LEU A 108 13.90 0.11 5.95
N PHE A 109 13.99 -0.39 7.18
CA PHE A 109 12.91 -1.13 7.85
C PHE A 109 12.28 -2.25 7.01
N GLY A 110 13.09 -2.93 6.19
CA GLY A 110 12.66 -4.04 5.32
C GLY A 110 12.03 -3.63 3.97
N LYS A 111 11.87 -2.33 3.70
CA LYS A 111 11.40 -1.80 2.41
C LYS A 111 12.48 -1.01 1.69
N ASN A 112 12.36 -0.93 0.36
CA ASN A 112 13.15 0.00 -0.43
C ASN A 112 12.48 1.38 -0.38
N VAL A 113 13.28 2.39 -0.04
CA VAL A 113 12.83 3.77 0.11
C VAL A 113 13.67 4.62 -0.82
N LYS A 114 13.02 5.46 -1.63
CA LYS A 114 13.70 6.42 -2.49
C LYS A 114 14.38 7.51 -1.68
N LEU A 115 15.56 7.95 -2.11
CA LEU A 115 16.33 9.02 -1.47
C LEU A 115 15.51 10.31 -1.28
N GLN A 116 14.67 10.66 -2.26
CA GLN A 116 13.80 11.83 -2.18
C GLN A 116 12.82 11.85 -0.99
N ASN A 117 12.54 10.69 -0.37
CA ASN A 117 11.58 10.56 0.73
C ASN A 117 12.24 10.62 2.12
N ILE A 118 13.55 10.85 2.18
CA ILE A 118 14.33 10.87 3.42
C ILE A 118 14.70 12.32 3.74
N GLU A 119 14.68 12.67 5.02
CA GLU A 119 15.02 14.01 5.47
C GLU A 119 16.50 14.35 5.16
N GLY A 120 16.75 15.58 4.73
CA GLY A 120 18.08 16.07 4.35
C GLY A 120 18.50 15.74 2.92
N PHE A 121 17.62 15.19 2.08
CA PHE A 121 17.94 14.90 0.67
C PHE A 121 18.33 16.14 -0.12
N GLU A 122 17.58 17.25 -0.01
CA GLU A 122 17.86 18.47 -0.78
C GLU A 122 19.23 19.07 -0.42
N GLU A 123 19.56 19.09 0.87
CA GLU A 123 20.83 19.57 1.41
C GLU A 123 21.99 18.68 0.95
N MET A 124 21.78 17.36 0.94
CA MET A 124 22.80 16.38 0.56
C MET A 124 22.89 16.13 -0.95
N LYS A 125 21.97 16.67 -1.75
CA LYS A 125 21.84 16.36 -3.18
C LYS A 125 23.13 16.68 -3.93
N GLU A 126 23.70 17.86 -3.71
CA GLU A 126 24.93 18.30 -4.38
C GLU A 126 26.12 17.42 -4.01
N GLN A 127 26.28 17.11 -2.72
CA GLN A 127 27.35 16.23 -2.25
C GLN A 127 27.20 14.82 -2.82
N LEU A 128 25.99 14.28 -2.86
CA LEU A 128 25.72 12.96 -3.43
C LEU A 128 25.99 12.92 -4.93
N MET A 129 25.64 13.98 -5.66
CA MET A 129 25.98 14.10 -7.09
C MET A 129 27.49 14.05 -7.29
N TRP A 130 28.24 14.87 -6.56
CA TRP A 130 29.69 14.94 -6.67
C TRP A 130 30.38 13.60 -6.37
N GLU A 131 30.01 12.95 -5.27
CA GLU A 131 30.55 11.65 -4.88
C GLU A 131 30.19 10.54 -5.89
N LEU A 132 28.96 10.53 -6.41
CA LEU A 132 28.54 9.55 -7.40
C LEU A 132 29.20 9.78 -8.77
N GLU A 133 29.43 11.03 -9.18
CA GLU A 133 30.19 11.34 -10.39
C GLU A 133 31.65 10.90 -10.32
N ALA A 134 32.26 10.91 -9.14
CA ALA A 134 33.62 10.44 -8.92
C ALA A 134 33.73 8.90 -8.99
N ILE A 135 32.65 8.19 -8.67
CA ILE A 135 32.61 6.71 -8.64
C ILE A 135 32.18 6.11 -9.99
N LEU A 136 31.30 6.80 -10.73
CA LEU A 136 30.82 6.38 -12.06
C LEU A 136 31.81 6.68 -13.18
#